data_AF-A0A7Y7B6Q7-F1
#
_entry.id   AF-A0A7Y7B6Q7-F1
#
_cell.length_a   1.000
_cell.length_b   1.000
_cell.length_c   1.000
_cell.angle_alpha   90.00
_cell.angle_beta   90.00
_cell.angle_gamma   90.00
#
_symmetry.space_group_name_H-M   'P 1'
#
loop_
_entity.id
_entity.type
_entity.pdbx_description
1 polymer ?
#
loop_
_entity_poly.entity_id
_entity_poly.type
_entity_poly.pdbx_seq_one_letter_code
_entity_poly.pdbx_strand_id
1 'polypeptide(L)'
;MSRIAITPAAAEVLRRLRAQHGPLMFHQSGGCCDGSSPMCYPRGEFRTGGSDVLLAELAVEGVAEPTGFWMSAEQFERWRHTHLTVDVVPGRGSGFSLEAPEGVRFLIRSRLLTDEEARLLDGPGAQDAASASDSVCSRSGGPGRA
;
A
#
# COMPACT_ATOMS: atom_id res chain seq x y z
N MET A 1 6.49 -11.75 1.06
CA MET A 1 6.58 -10.61 0.14
C MET A 1 5.98 -9.38 0.82
N SER A 2 6.49 -8.17 0.55
CA SER A 2 5.87 -6.92 1.00
C SER A 2 4.87 -6.42 -0.05
N ARG A 3 3.80 -5.76 0.39
CA ARG A 3 2.79 -5.15 -0.50
C ARG A 3 3.32 -3.90 -1.23
N ILE A 4 4.36 -3.29 -0.68
CA ILE A 4 4.98 -2.09 -1.21
C ILE A 4 6.51 -2.23 -1.22
N ALA A 5 7.12 -1.74 -2.29
CA ALA A 5 8.56 -1.65 -2.46
C ALA A 5 8.99 -0.19 -2.68
N ILE A 6 10.31 0.04 -2.68
CA ILE A 6 10.92 1.34 -2.97
C ILE A 6 12.01 1.16 -4.03
N THR A 7 12.09 2.07 -5.00
CA THR A 7 13.15 2.04 -6.02
C THR A 7 14.49 2.49 -5.43
N PRO A 8 15.63 2.10 -6.05
CA PRO A 8 16.94 2.60 -5.62
C PRO A 8 17.06 4.13 -5.63
N ALA A 9 16.48 4.79 -6.63
CA ALA A 9 16.48 6.25 -6.73
C ALA A 9 15.69 6.90 -5.58
N ALA A 10 14.49 6.39 -5.28
CA ALA A 10 13.69 6.88 -4.16
C ALA A 10 14.37 6.61 -2.81
N ALA A 11 15.02 5.45 -2.66
CA ALA A 11 15.79 5.10 -1.48
C ALA A 11 16.98 6.05 -1.23
N GLU A 12 17.63 6.54 -2.29
CA GLU A 12 18.68 7.55 -2.16
C GLU A 12 18.15 8.89 -1.62
N VAL A 13 17.03 9.37 -2.17
CA VAL A 13 16.38 10.59 -1.66
C VAL A 13 15.97 10.40 -0.20
N LEU A 14 15.38 9.26 0.15
CA LEU A 14 14.98 8.96 1.51
C LEU A 14 16.17 8.98 2.49
N ARG A 15 17.34 8.44 2.09
CA ARG A 15 18.56 8.51 2.90
C ARG A 15 19.00 9.95 3.16
N ARG A 16 19.02 10.80 2.12
CA ARG A 16 19.40 12.21 2.25
C ARG A 16 18.46 12.97 3.17
N LEU A 17 17.14 12.77 3.00
CA LEU A 17 16.14 13.40 3.85
C LEU A 17 16.25 12.92 5.30
N ARG A 18 16.46 11.62 5.54
CA ARG A 18 16.63 11.06 6.89
C ARG A 18 17.82 11.66 7.60
N ALA A 19 18.94 11.85 6.88
CA ALA A 19 20.15 12.46 7.42
C ALA A 19 19.93 13.92 7.85
N GLN A 20 19.07 14.65 7.13
CA GLN A 20 18.76 16.06 7.40
C GLN A 20 17.68 16.24 8.47
N HIS A 21 16.66 15.38 8.49
CA HIS A 21 15.41 15.62 9.23
C HIS A 21 15.13 14.64 10.37
N GLY A 22 15.98 13.61 10.55
CA GLY A 22 15.68 12.57 11.53
C GLY A 22 14.71 11.50 10.99
N PRO A 23 14.11 10.66 11.85
CA PRO A 23 13.20 9.58 11.44
C PRO A 23 12.08 10.09 10.54
N LEU A 24 11.71 9.31 9.52
CA LEU A 24 10.74 9.70 8.51
C LEU A 24 9.51 8.79 8.50
N MET A 25 8.46 9.26 7.85
CA MET A 25 7.28 8.49 7.49
C MET A 25 6.74 8.94 6.13
N PHE A 26 6.07 8.03 5.42
CA PHE A 26 5.24 8.37 4.28
C PHE A 26 3.77 8.35 4.66
N HIS A 27 2.99 9.23 4.05
CA HIS A 27 1.53 9.15 4.04
C HIS A 27 0.99 9.32 2.62
N GLN A 28 0.12 8.40 2.21
CA GLN A 28 -0.62 8.47 0.97
C GLN A 28 -2.11 8.65 1.25
N SER A 29 -2.63 9.84 0.94
CA SER A 29 -4.06 10.10 0.87
C SER A 29 -4.58 9.94 -0.58
N GLY A 30 -5.88 9.77 -0.75
CA GLY A 30 -6.51 9.70 -2.07
C GLY A 30 -6.74 11.04 -2.79
N GLY A 31 -6.01 12.10 -2.43
CA GLY A 31 -6.24 13.50 -2.86
C GLY A 31 -6.10 13.80 -4.37
N CYS A 32 -6.20 15.10 -4.70
CA CYS A 32 -6.75 15.68 -5.94
C CYS A 32 -6.12 15.34 -7.30
N CYS A 33 -5.02 14.57 -7.37
CA CYS A 33 -4.30 14.35 -8.63
C CYS A 33 -4.14 12.89 -9.05
N ASP A 34 -5.00 11.97 -8.57
CA ASP A 34 -5.01 10.50 -8.75
C ASP A 34 -4.58 9.68 -7.51
N GLY A 35 -4.19 10.37 -6.44
CA GLY A 35 -3.72 9.73 -5.21
C GLY A 35 -2.38 9.01 -5.35
N SER A 36 -1.58 9.27 -6.38
CA SER A 36 -0.28 8.62 -6.66
C SER A 36 0.93 9.31 -6.07
N SER A 37 0.82 10.50 -5.48
CA SER A 37 1.97 11.22 -4.92
C SER A 37 1.98 11.06 -3.40
N PRO A 38 2.84 10.19 -2.83
CA PRO A 38 2.93 10.01 -1.39
C PRO A 38 3.75 11.18 -0.83
N MET A 39 3.35 11.66 0.34
CA MET A 39 4.06 12.74 1.02
C MET A 39 5.01 12.15 2.06
N CYS A 40 6.23 12.69 2.13
CA CYS A 40 7.27 12.33 3.07
C CYS A 40 7.37 13.37 4.18
N TYR A 41 7.30 12.92 5.43
CA TYR A 41 7.29 13.75 6.64
C TYR A 41 8.32 13.24 7.65
N PRO A 42 8.76 14.08 8.60
CA PRO A 42 9.30 13.60 9.86
C PRO A 42 8.32 12.66 10.57
N ARG A 43 8.84 11.60 11.19
CA ARG A 43 8.02 10.59 11.86
C ARG A 43 7.18 11.23 12.96
N GLY A 44 5.86 11.03 12.88
CA GLY A 44 4.89 11.54 13.86
C GLY A 44 4.39 12.96 13.59
N GLU A 45 4.90 13.65 12.56
CA GLU A 45 4.38 14.96 12.17
C GLU A 45 2.98 14.85 11.56
N PHE A 46 2.78 13.86 10.68
CA PHE A 46 1.44 13.49 10.24
C PHE A 46 0.80 12.57 11.28
N ARG A 47 -0.35 12.99 11.84
CA ARG A 47 -1.09 12.21 12.83
C ARG A 47 -1.90 11.13 12.14
N THR A 48 -1.47 9.88 12.26
CA THR A 48 -2.23 8.71 11.79
C THR A 48 -3.21 8.24 12.87
N GLY A 49 -4.29 7.58 12.45
CA GLY A 49 -5.31 7.03 13.35
C GLY A 49 -6.08 5.86 12.74
N GLY A 50 -7.27 5.56 13.26
CA GLY A 50 -8.10 4.45 12.78
C GLY A 50 -8.58 4.56 11.33
N SER A 51 -8.39 5.72 10.69
CA SER A 51 -8.69 5.96 9.27
C SER A 51 -7.48 5.74 8.36
N ASP A 52 -6.34 5.32 8.91
CA ASP A 52 -5.10 5.06 8.19
C ASP A 52 -4.62 3.63 8.43
N VAL A 53 -4.08 3.03 7.39
CA VAL A 53 -3.49 1.69 7.39
C VAL A 53 -1.97 1.83 7.27
N LEU A 54 -1.23 1.21 8.20
CA LEU A 54 0.21 1.00 8.02
C LEU A 54 0.41 -0.10 6.99
N LEU A 55 0.83 0.28 5.78
CA LEU A 55 0.95 -0.65 4.65
C LEU A 55 2.20 -1.53 4.75
N ALA A 56 3.31 -0.92 5.18
CA ALA A 56 4.57 -1.60 5.49
C ALA A 56 5.51 -0.68 6.25
N GLU A 57 6.52 -1.27 6.86
CA GLU A 57 7.74 -0.59 7.28
C GLU A 57 8.82 -0.80 6.21
N LEU A 58 9.20 0.27 5.50
CA LEU A 58 10.18 0.22 4.42
C LEU A 58 11.59 0.19 5.00
N ALA A 59 12.23 -0.98 4.92
CA ALA A 59 13.66 -1.13 5.20
C ALA A 59 14.47 -0.63 3.99
N VAL A 60 15.34 0.34 4.23
CA VAL A 60 16.27 0.87 3.22
C VAL A 60 17.69 0.71 3.75
N GLU A 61 18.55 0.10 2.94
CA GLU A 61 19.97 -0.06 3.27
C GLU A 61 20.61 1.30 3.59
N GLY A 62 21.36 1.39 4.68
CA GLY A 62 21.95 2.65 5.15
C GLY A 62 20.98 3.57 5.91
N VAL A 63 19.73 3.15 6.13
CA VAL A 63 18.79 3.78 7.07
C VAL A 63 18.63 2.87 8.29
N ALA A 64 18.99 3.37 9.47
CA ALA A 64 19.03 2.56 10.69
C ALA A 64 17.65 2.04 11.15
N GLU A 65 16.60 2.83 10.94
CA GLU A 65 15.23 2.51 11.34
C GLU A 65 14.33 2.45 10.10
N PRO A 66 13.43 1.46 9.99
CA PRO A 66 12.47 1.41 8.90
C PRO A 66 11.59 2.66 8.83
N THR A 67 11.26 3.09 7.60
CA THR A 67 10.35 4.21 7.35
C THR A 67 8.94 3.67 7.17
N GLY A 68 8.02 4.03 8.07
CA GLY A 68 6.62 3.60 7.97
C GLY A 68 5.92 4.22 6.76
N PHE A 69 5.22 3.41 5.98
CA PHE A 69 4.38 3.86 4.88
C PHE A 69 2.90 3.70 5.24
N TRP A 70 2.22 4.82 5.41
CA TRP A 70 0.81 4.88 5.77
C TRP A 70 -0.05 5.25 4.58
N MET A 71 -1.29 4.77 4.56
CA MET A 71 -2.27 5.07 3.53
C MET A 71 -3.65 5.24 4.15
N SER A 72 -4.47 6.17 3.66
CA SER A 72 -5.86 6.23 4.13
C SER A 72 -6.60 4.92 3.82
N ALA A 73 -7.49 4.49 4.72
CA ALA A 73 -8.24 3.24 4.54
C ALA A 73 -9.03 3.22 3.22
N GLU A 74 -9.65 4.34 2.84
CA GLU A 74 -10.35 4.48 1.55
C GLU A 74 -9.41 4.28 0.35
N GLN A 75 -8.20 4.86 0.40
CA GLN A 75 -7.22 4.69 -0.67
C GLN A 75 -6.70 3.26 -0.71
N PHE A 76 -6.51 2.65 0.45
CA PHE A 76 -6.10 1.26 0.57
C PHE A 76 -7.14 0.33 -0.08
N GLU A 77 -8.43 0.51 0.16
CA GLU A 77 -9.47 -0.32 -0.46
C GLU A 77 -9.42 -0.26 -2.00
N ARG A 78 -9.16 0.93 -2.56
CA ARG A 78 -8.97 1.08 -4.02
C ARG A 78 -7.77 0.30 -4.56
N TRP A 79 -6.73 0.14 -3.75
CA TRP A 79 -5.43 -0.42 -4.16
C TRP A 79 -5.10 -1.77 -3.51
N ARG A 80 -6.05 -2.39 -2.80
CA ARG A 80 -5.83 -3.67 -2.10
C ARG A 80 -5.42 -4.82 -3.02
N HIS A 81 -5.68 -4.69 -4.31
CA HIS A 81 -5.34 -5.66 -5.36
C HIS A 81 -4.07 -5.32 -6.13
N THR A 82 -3.31 -4.31 -5.70
CA THR A 82 -2.09 -3.86 -6.38
C THR A 82 -0.85 -4.05 -5.50
N HIS A 83 0.27 -4.30 -6.16
CA HIS A 83 1.59 -4.09 -5.59
C HIS A 83 2.00 -2.65 -5.90
N LEU A 84 2.48 -1.95 -4.88
CA LEU A 84 2.89 -0.56 -4.99
C LEU A 84 4.41 -0.45 -4.99
N THR A 85 4.94 0.53 -5.71
CA THR A 85 6.35 0.87 -5.68
C THR A 85 6.49 2.38 -5.50
N VAL A 86 7.14 2.79 -4.41
CA VAL A 86 7.57 4.17 -4.20
C VAL A 86 8.74 4.45 -5.14
N ASP A 87 8.56 5.41 -6.02
CA ASP A 87 9.57 5.89 -6.95
C ASP A 87 9.73 7.42 -6.80
N VAL A 88 10.71 7.99 -7.50
CA VAL A 88 10.99 9.43 -7.49
C VAL A 88 11.22 9.95 -8.90
N VAL A 89 10.72 11.15 -9.19
CA VAL A 89 10.95 11.85 -10.47
C VAL A 89 11.29 13.31 -10.22
N PRO A 90 11.98 13.97 -11.18
CA PRO A 90 12.09 15.42 -11.18
C PRO A 90 10.71 16.07 -11.18
N GLY A 91 10.56 17.15 -10.43
CA GLY A 91 9.32 17.91 -10.40
C GLY A 91 9.03 18.53 -9.04
N ARG A 92 8.06 19.43 -9.02
CA ARG A 92 7.62 20.08 -7.79
C ARG A 92 6.74 19.11 -7.00
N GLY A 93 7.23 18.64 -5.85
CA GLY A 93 6.43 17.94 -4.87
C GLY A 93 5.38 18.84 -4.22
N SER A 94 4.53 18.24 -3.37
CA SER A 94 3.64 19.02 -2.48
C SER A 94 4.49 19.93 -1.59
N GLY A 95 4.07 21.17 -1.37
CA GLY A 95 4.79 22.10 -0.49
C GLY A 95 4.92 21.63 0.97
N PHE A 96 4.19 20.59 1.34
CA PHE A 96 4.26 19.96 2.66
C PHE A 96 5.21 18.74 2.72
N SER A 97 5.70 18.27 1.58
CA SER A 97 6.57 17.09 1.51
C SER A 97 8.04 17.47 1.57
N LEU A 98 8.83 16.74 2.35
CA LEU A 98 10.23 17.09 2.64
C LEU A 98 11.14 17.14 1.40
N GLU A 99 10.86 16.37 0.36
CA GLU A 99 11.67 16.35 -0.86
C GLU A 99 11.43 17.55 -1.78
N ALA A 100 10.34 18.31 -1.56
CA ALA A 100 9.94 19.38 -2.48
C ALA A 100 11.03 20.45 -2.71
N PRO A 101 11.84 20.86 -1.71
CA PRO A 101 12.98 21.76 -1.93
C PRO A 101 14.13 21.15 -2.75
N GLU A 102 14.24 19.82 -2.83
CA GLU A 102 15.26 19.13 -3.62
C GLU A 102 14.91 19.08 -5.13
N GLY A 103 13.76 19.63 -5.54
CA GLY A 103 13.34 19.67 -6.95
C GLY A 103 12.87 18.33 -7.51
N VAL A 104 12.58 17.37 -6.61
CA VAL A 104 12.03 16.06 -6.94
C VAL A 104 10.69 15.86 -6.24
N ARG A 105 9.97 14.81 -6.61
CA ARG A 105 8.77 14.36 -5.92
C ARG A 105 8.70 12.84 -5.89
N PHE A 106 8.19 12.29 -4.80
CA PHE A 106 7.84 10.87 -4.78
C PHE A 106 6.59 10.60 -5.61
N LEU A 107 6.49 9.38 -6.12
CA LEU A 107 5.31 8.87 -6.82
C LEU A 107 5.12 7.37 -6.54
N ILE A 108 3.88 6.90 -6.61
CA ILE A 108 3.53 5.51 -6.55
C ILE A 108 3.33 5.00 -7.97
N ARG A 109 4.08 3.95 -8.31
CA ARG A 109 3.77 3.09 -9.44
C ARG A 109 2.98 1.90 -8.91
N SER A 110 1.95 1.49 -9.65
CA SER A 110 1.15 0.33 -9.29
C SER A 110 1.16 -0.71 -10.41
N ARG A 111 1.03 -1.96 -10.01
CA ARG A 111 0.69 -3.08 -10.89
C ARG A 111 -0.29 -3.98 -10.16
N LEU A 112 -1.11 -4.73 -10.90
CA LEU A 112 -1.93 -5.76 -10.29
C LEU A 112 -1.05 -6.83 -9.63
N LEU A 113 -1.53 -7.34 -8.49
CA LEU A 113 -0.98 -8.55 -7.90
C LEU A 113 -1.30 -9.74 -8.80
N THR A 114 -0.40 -10.71 -8.87
CA THR A 114 -0.76 -12.04 -9.39
C THR A 114 -1.61 -12.78 -8.36
N ASP A 115 -2.34 -13.82 -8.79
CA ASP A 115 -3.13 -14.64 -7.87
C ASP A 115 -2.27 -15.26 -6.75
N GLU A 116 -1.03 -15.61 -7.05
CA GLU A 116 -0.07 -16.12 -6.07
C GLU A 116 0.31 -15.02 -5.06
N GLU A 117 0.65 -13.83 -5.53
CA GLU A 117 1.00 -12.71 -4.64
C GLU A 117 -0.19 -12.28 -3.77
N ALA A 118 -1.40 -12.28 -4.32
CA ALA A 118 -2.63 -12.00 -3.57
C ALA A 118 -2.83 -13.03 -2.45
N ARG A 119 -2.71 -14.33 -2.74
CA ARG A 119 -2.78 -15.40 -1.73
C ARG A 119 -1.74 -15.24 -0.63
N LEU A 120 -0.50 -14.88 -0.98
CA LEU A 120 0.58 -14.69 -0.01
C LEU A 120 0.34 -13.49 0.91
N LEU A 121 -0.33 -12.44 0.42
CA LEU A 121 -0.62 -11.23 1.18
C LEU A 121 -1.93 -11.29 1.99
N ASP A 122 -2.92 -12.07 1.54
CA ASP A 122 -4.19 -12.25 2.24
C ASP A 122 -4.13 -13.34 3.33
N GLY A 123 -3.02 -14.10 3.38
CA GLY A 123 -2.83 -15.22 4.30
C GLY A 123 -3.62 -16.48 3.90
N PRO A 124 -3.34 -17.64 4.53
CA PRO A 124 -3.92 -18.94 4.15
C PRO A 124 -5.43 -19.12 4.48
N GLY A 125 -6.24 -18.05 4.53
CA GLY A 125 -7.64 -18.12 5.00
C GLY A 125 -8.71 -17.53 4.06
N ALA A 126 -8.35 -16.99 2.90
CA ALA A 126 -9.29 -16.21 2.09
C ALA A 126 -10.00 -16.98 0.95
N GLN A 127 -9.67 -18.25 0.68
CA GLN A 127 -10.14 -18.95 -0.53
C GLN A 127 -11.03 -20.18 -0.30
N ASP A 128 -11.29 -20.61 0.93
CA ASP A 128 -12.14 -21.80 1.19
C ASP A 128 -13.65 -21.51 1.17
N ALA A 129 -14.08 -20.27 0.92
CA ALA A 129 -15.50 -19.90 0.89
C ALA A 129 -16.15 -19.94 -0.51
N ALA A 130 -15.39 -20.23 -1.57
CA ALA A 130 -15.87 -20.09 -2.96
C ALA A 130 -16.06 -21.40 -3.75
N SER A 131 -15.99 -22.58 -3.11
CA SER A 131 -16.30 -23.85 -3.79
C SER A 131 -17.18 -24.80 -2.96
N ALA A 132 -18.38 -24.34 -2.59
CA ALA A 132 -19.47 -25.24 -2.23
C ALA A 132 -20.81 -24.68 -2.73
N SER A 133 -20.95 -24.59 -4.04
CA SER A 133 -22.26 -24.54 -4.69
C SER A 133 -22.16 -25.30 -6.00
N ASP A 134 -22.08 -26.62 -5.89
CA ASP A 134 -22.53 -27.50 -6.94
C ASP A 134 -22.98 -28.84 -6.35
N SER A 135 -24.17 -29.30 -6.78
CA SER A 135 -24.88 -30.53 -6.41
C SER A 135 -25.61 -30.49 -5.04
N VAL A 136 -26.93 -30.61 -4.92
CA VAL A 136 -27.93 -31.35 -5.71
C VAL A 136 -29.29 -30.62 -5.65
N CYS A 137 -29.80 -30.17 -6.79
CA CYS A 137 -31.24 -30.01 -7.00
C CYS A 137 -31.71 -31.26 -7.75
N SER A 138 -32.27 -32.24 -7.03
CA SER A 138 -32.95 -33.37 -7.65
C SER A 138 -34.14 -33.83 -6.81
N ARG A 139 -35.30 -33.31 -7.26
CA ARG A 139 -36.59 -33.98 -7.39
C ARG A 139 -37.27 -34.49 -6.12
N SER A 140 -38.18 -33.65 -5.64
CA SER A 140 -39.41 -34.03 -4.95
C SER A 140 -40.29 -34.95 -5.81
N GLY A 141 -40.90 -35.97 -5.19
CA GLY A 141 -41.86 -36.85 -5.87
C GLY A 141 -42.34 -38.05 -5.05
N GLY A 142 -42.94 -37.84 -3.87
CA GLY A 142 -43.89 -38.79 -3.27
C GLY A 142 -45.31 -38.23 -3.47
N PRO A 143 -46.35 -39.06 -3.71
CA PRO A 143 -46.96 -39.76 -2.58
C PRO A 143 -47.50 -41.17 -2.91
N GLY A 144 -47.25 -42.14 -2.02
CA GLY A 144 -48.02 -43.39 -1.95
C GLY A 144 -49.07 -43.29 -0.85
N ARG A 145 -50.35 -43.25 -1.21
CA ARG A 145 -51.46 -43.49 -0.28
C ARG A 145 -52.10 -44.83 -0.65
N ALA A 146 -52.40 -45.61 0.40
CA ALA A 146 -53.10 -46.88 0.38
C ALA A 146 -54.57 -46.73 -0.06
#